data_AF-W7DC66-F1
#
_entry.id   AF-W7DC66-F1
#
_cell.length_a   1.000
_cell.length_b   1.000
_cell.length_c   1.000
_cell.angle_alpha   90.00
_cell.angle_beta   90.00
_cell.angle_gamma   90.00
#
_symmetry.space_group_name_H-M   'P 1'
#
loop_
_entity.id
_entity.type
_entity.pdbx_description
1 polymer ?
#
loop_
_entity_poly.entity_id
_entity_poly.type
_entity_poly.pdbx_seq_one_letter_code
_entity_poly.pdbx_strand_id
1 'polypeptide(L)'
;MVLDVWDLEPGQDKYSFMESMVTSNEVDKVLLICDAKYKAKADSRSGGVGTEAQIITPDIYSNTSQTKFIAIIAEGSSFGDVPVFVQSRIHINLSDDITYADEYEKLVRHIYEMPKEVRPALGGLPSFLSAEESVDTFKLQSIGKDIHRVIDTNKQKAQNLFTSFVEEYIEILTVIYKETESIDNEEEFSDEVTMKNLEKTIKLQQPLLEAVQVLSEAGLLNSEMVIDFMEQHFELAYKLKMSTTSKEYYFDHIYFMMHEAFLIIIVYLVKYKNYIEIGNILNSKFYYKGVRRDVAYGYIRFKSDSLSSRNTRLKLNRISIHGDILKKRFSPKFFEELTVADLLLYYVPILNPIQYPQGWWPVTALYADENNITLFRKLKSKHHFEQMKCIFNIDSEEFKNKLRTESIGSFHYHIPSLVDYIDGVDNLCSEV
;
A
#
# COMPACT_ATOMS: atom_id res chain seq x y z
N MET A 1 -20.04 -33.04 17.11
CA MET A 1 -19.65 -34.21 16.29
C MET A 1 -20.39 -35.40 16.86
N VAL A 2 -21.08 -36.15 16.00
CA VAL A 2 -21.87 -37.31 16.41
C VAL A 2 -21.38 -38.52 15.63
N LEU A 3 -21.13 -39.64 16.31
CA LEU A 3 -20.64 -40.88 15.73
C LEU A 3 -21.27 -42.07 16.43
N ASP A 4 -21.73 -43.04 15.65
CA ASP A 4 -22.42 -44.23 16.18
C ASP A 4 -21.58 -45.00 17.23
N VAL A 5 -20.26 -45.06 17.07
CA VAL A 5 -19.36 -45.73 18.03
C VAL A 5 -19.35 -45.05 19.42
N TRP A 6 -19.66 -43.77 19.51
CA TRP A 6 -19.64 -43.02 20.78
C TRP A 6 -21.03 -42.78 21.36
N ASP A 7 -22.02 -42.61 20.51
CA ASP A 7 -23.33 -42.09 20.91
C ASP A 7 -24.43 -43.16 20.94
N LEU A 8 -24.19 -44.38 20.42
CA LEU A 8 -25.13 -45.51 20.50
C LEU A 8 -24.77 -46.48 21.63
N GLU A 9 -25.71 -46.69 22.56
CA GLU A 9 -25.61 -47.67 23.63
C GLU A 9 -26.29 -49.01 23.26
N PRO A 10 -25.84 -50.15 23.84
CA PRO A 10 -26.50 -51.44 23.63
C PRO A 10 -28.00 -51.40 23.98
N GLY A 11 -28.85 -51.75 23.01
CA GLY A 11 -30.31 -51.74 23.14
C GLY A 11 -30.99 -50.57 22.41
N GLN A 12 -30.22 -49.57 21.97
CA GLN A 12 -30.75 -48.50 21.12
C GLN A 12 -30.90 -48.93 19.66
N ASP A 13 -31.93 -48.40 19.02
CA ASP A 13 -32.24 -48.64 17.62
C ASP A 13 -31.38 -47.73 16.72
N LYS A 14 -30.50 -48.35 15.91
CA LYS A 14 -29.61 -47.64 14.99
C LYS A 14 -30.37 -46.87 13.90
N TYR A 15 -31.58 -47.28 13.55
CA TYR A 15 -32.44 -46.68 12.52
C TYR A 15 -32.99 -45.35 13.00
N SER A 16 -33.63 -45.35 14.17
CA SER A 16 -34.14 -44.13 14.80
C SER A 16 -33.02 -43.12 15.06
N PHE A 17 -31.83 -43.60 15.41
CA PHE A 17 -30.66 -42.75 15.60
C PHE A 17 -30.22 -42.08 14.30
N MET A 18 -30.04 -42.81 13.20
CA MET A 18 -29.66 -42.21 11.90
C MET A 18 -30.72 -41.24 11.36
N GLU A 19 -32.01 -41.58 11.46
CA GLU A 19 -33.10 -40.71 11.01
C GLU A 19 -33.14 -39.41 11.82
N SER A 20 -32.89 -39.48 13.13
CA SER A 20 -32.78 -38.30 13.99
C SER A 20 -31.60 -37.40 13.61
N MET A 21 -30.46 -37.95 13.19
CA MET A 21 -29.28 -37.16 12.77
C MET A 21 -29.54 -36.39 11.48
N VAL A 22 -30.33 -36.97 10.57
CA VAL A 22 -30.63 -36.34 9.29
C VAL A 22 -31.71 -35.27 9.44
N THR A 23 -32.72 -35.53 10.26
CA THR A 23 -33.86 -34.61 10.48
C THR A 23 -33.58 -33.53 11.52
N SER A 24 -32.61 -33.71 12.42
CA SER A 24 -32.27 -32.72 13.44
C SER A 24 -31.70 -31.44 12.83
N ASN A 25 -32.19 -30.30 13.34
CA ASN A 25 -31.66 -28.97 13.03
C ASN A 25 -30.35 -28.67 13.76
N GLU A 26 -29.94 -29.51 14.73
CA GLU A 26 -28.67 -29.36 15.45
C GLU A 26 -27.48 -29.96 14.67
N VAL A 27 -27.76 -30.70 13.59
CA VAL A 27 -26.74 -31.28 12.71
C VAL A 27 -26.66 -30.44 11.45
N ASP A 28 -25.57 -29.67 11.32
CA ASP A 28 -25.37 -28.77 10.18
C ASP A 28 -24.87 -29.49 8.92
N LYS A 29 -24.01 -30.50 9.10
CA LYS A 29 -23.38 -31.27 8.02
C LYS A 29 -23.38 -32.77 8.34
N VAL A 30 -23.60 -33.59 7.32
CA VAL A 30 -23.61 -35.06 7.35
C VAL A 30 -22.61 -35.58 6.33
N LEU A 31 -21.60 -36.31 6.79
CA LEU A 31 -20.57 -36.89 5.93
C LEU A 31 -21.00 -38.28 5.46
N LEU A 32 -21.05 -38.45 4.14
CA LEU A 32 -21.34 -39.73 3.50
C LEU A 32 -20.00 -40.36 3.10
N ILE A 33 -19.53 -41.33 3.88
CA ILE A 33 -18.30 -42.07 3.56
C ILE A 33 -18.64 -43.13 2.51
N CYS A 34 -18.24 -42.87 1.27
CA CYS A 34 -18.53 -43.72 0.12
C CYS A 34 -17.35 -44.64 -0.17
N ASP A 35 -17.62 -45.94 -0.06
CA ASP A 35 -16.79 -47.03 -0.60
C ASP A 35 -17.63 -47.85 -1.60
N ALA A 36 -16.99 -48.82 -2.27
CA ALA A 36 -17.67 -49.68 -3.22
C ALA A 36 -18.85 -50.47 -2.61
N LYS A 37 -18.78 -50.82 -1.31
CA LYS A 37 -19.82 -51.56 -0.61
C LYS A 37 -21.04 -50.69 -0.30
N TYR A 38 -20.81 -49.45 0.12
CA TYR A 38 -21.81 -48.44 0.40
C TYR A 38 -22.57 -48.11 -0.88
N LYS A 39 -21.84 -47.87 -1.98
CA LYS A 39 -22.44 -47.65 -3.30
C LYS A 39 -23.32 -48.82 -3.74
N ALA A 40 -22.80 -50.05 -3.75
CA ALA A 40 -23.55 -51.22 -4.20
C ALA A 40 -24.83 -51.43 -3.40
N LYS A 41 -24.77 -51.23 -2.08
CA LYS A 41 -25.95 -51.31 -1.22
C LYS A 41 -26.92 -50.14 -1.44
N ALA A 42 -26.43 -48.93 -1.74
CA ALA A 42 -27.26 -47.76 -1.98
C ALA A 42 -28.01 -47.84 -3.32
N ASP A 43 -27.30 -48.24 -4.39
CA ASP A 43 -27.84 -48.28 -5.76
C ASP A 43 -28.81 -49.46 -5.96
N SER A 44 -28.55 -50.62 -5.33
CA SER A 44 -29.45 -51.78 -5.38
C SER A 44 -30.83 -51.54 -4.76
N ARG A 45 -31.03 -50.40 -4.08
CA ARG A 45 -32.27 -50.03 -3.39
C ARG A 45 -33.19 -49.12 -4.19
N SER A 46 -32.77 -48.64 -5.38
CA SER A 46 -33.66 -47.84 -6.25
C SER A 46 -34.77 -48.67 -6.93
N GLY A 47 -34.79 -49.98 -6.71
CA GLY A 47 -35.78 -50.92 -7.26
C GLY A 47 -36.47 -51.73 -6.17
N GLY A 48 -37.44 -51.13 -5.48
CA GLY A 48 -38.57 -51.82 -4.83
C GLY A 48 -38.29 -52.91 -3.77
N VAL A 49 -38.55 -52.56 -2.51
CA VAL A 49 -38.94 -53.40 -1.35
C VAL A 49 -37.85 -54.25 -0.68
N GLY A 50 -37.59 -53.91 0.60
CA GLY A 50 -37.18 -54.88 1.63
C GLY A 50 -35.83 -54.62 2.31
N THR A 51 -35.88 -54.14 3.55
CA THR A 51 -34.81 -54.07 4.59
C THR A 51 -34.05 -52.73 4.70
N GLU A 52 -34.43 -51.93 5.71
CA GLU A 52 -34.06 -50.52 6.03
C GLU A 52 -32.64 -50.35 6.61
N ALA A 53 -31.62 -50.95 6.03
CA ALA A 53 -30.31 -51.05 6.69
C ALA A 53 -29.30 -49.97 6.25
N GLN A 54 -28.99 -49.00 7.10
CA GLN A 54 -27.71 -48.25 7.10
C GLN A 54 -27.43 -47.26 5.94
N ILE A 55 -28.42 -46.86 5.13
CA ILE A 55 -28.17 -45.96 3.98
C ILE A 55 -29.29 -44.93 3.86
N ILE A 56 -28.89 -43.68 3.61
CA ILE A 56 -29.81 -42.55 3.40
C ILE A 56 -30.64 -42.79 2.13
N THR A 57 -31.96 -42.71 2.25
CA THR A 57 -32.90 -42.87 1.13
C THR A 57 -32.97 -41.60 0.27
N PRO A 58 -33.27 -41.71 -1.03
CA PRO A 58 -33.45 -40.56 -1.91
C PRO A 58 -34.49 -39.55 -1.40
N ASP A 59 -35.57 -40.00 -0.75
CA ASP A 59 -36.66 -39.16 -0.26
C ASP A 59 -36.23 -38.24 0.91
N ILE A 60 -35.39 -38.75 1.81
CA ILE A 60 -34.82 -37.97 2.92
C ILE A 60 -33.77 -36.97 2.36
N TYR A 61 -33.04 -37.39 1.33
CA TYR A 61 -32.04 -36.57 0.65
C TYR A 61 -32.64 -35.41 -0.15
N SER A 62 -33.83 -35.58 -0.73
CA SER A 62 -34.53 -34.53 -1.50
C SER A 62 -35.19 -33.46 -0.62
N ASN A 63 -35.58 -33.81 0.61
CA ASN A 63 -36.32 -32.91 1.51
C ASN A 63 -35.44 -32.02 2.41
N THR A 64 -34.12 -32.07 2.25
CA THR A 64 -33.18 -31.36 3.11
C THR A 64 -32.24 -30.46 2.30
N SER A 65 -31.68 -29.42 2.93
CA SER A 65 -30.73 -28.49 2.28
C SER A 65 -29.62 -29.25 1.54
N GLN A 66 -29.37 -28.88 0.28
CA GLN A 66 -28.42 -29.59 -0.57
C GLN A 66 -26.99 -29.58 -0.04
N THR A 67 -26.64 -28.59 0.78
CA THR A 67 -25.32 -28.41 1.41
C THR A 67 -25.14 -29.20 2.71
N LYS A 68 -26.19 -29.86 3.21
CA LYS A 68 -26.10 -30.67 4.43
C LYS A 68 -25.31 -31.97 4.21
N PHE A 69 -25.48 -32.62 3.05
CA PHE A 69 -24.83 -33.90 2.78
C PHE A 69 -23.56 -33.75 1.94
N ILE A 70 -22.45 -34.26 2.44
CA ILE A 70 -21.13 -34.17 1.80
C ILE A 70 -20.67 -35.59 1.47
N ALA A 71 -20.59 -35.93 0.18
CA ALA A 71 -20.04 -37.20 -0.27
C ALA A 71 -18.50 -37.20 -0.20
N ILE A 72 -17.94 -38.19 0.48
CA ILE A 72 -16.50 -38.39 0.65
C ILE A 72 -16.12 -39.74 0.04
N ILE A 73 -15.26 -39.73 -0.97
CA ILE A 73 -14.68 -40.96 -1.52
C ILE A 73 -13.49 -41.33 -0.64
N ALA A 74 -13.61 -42.43 0.10
CA ALA A 74 -12.58 -42.89 1.03
C ALA A 74 -11.60 -43.89 0.40
N GLU A 75 -12.08 -44.69 -0.57
CA GLU A 75 -11.30 -45.73 -1.25
C GLU A 75 -11.73 -45.81 -2.73
N GLY A 76 -10.79 -46.10 -3.63
CA GLY A 76 -11.05 -46.26 -5.07
C GLY A 76 -10.47 -45.14 -5.95
N SER A 77 -10.18 -45.45 -7.21
CA SER A 77 -9.41 -44.58 -8.12
C SER A 77 -10.26 -43.79 -9.11
N SER A 78 -11.59 -43.77 -8.97
CA SER A 78 -12.45 -43.11 -9.96
C SER A 78 -13.69 -42.44 -9.34
N PHE A 79 -14.08 -41.31 -9.92
CA PHE A 79 -15.32 -40.55 -9.68
C PHE A 79 -16.62 -41.41 -9.64
N GLY A 80 -16.55 -42.68 -10.02
CA GLY A 80 -17.67 -43.60 -10.09
C GLY A 80 -18.07 -44.24 -8.76
N ASP A 81 -17.34 -44.08 -7.66
CA ASP A 81 -17.59 -44.83 -6.41
C ASP A 81 -18.61 -44.20 -5.45
N VAL A 82 -19.38 -43.23 -5.93
CA VAL A 82 -20.51 -42.62 -5.19
C VAL A 82 -21.87 -43.18 -5.64
N PRO A 83 -22.88 -43.25 -4.74
CA PRO A 83 -24.25 -43.64 -5.11
C PRO A 83 -24.87 -42.75 -6.19
N VAL A 84 -25.77 -43.31 -7.01
CA VAL A 84 -26.43 -42.61 -8.14
C VAL A 84 -27.14 -41.33 -7.70
N PHE A 85 -27.74 -41.32 -6.50
CA PHE A 85 -28.50 -40.17 -6.01
C PHE A 85 -27.65 -38.95 -5.61
N VAL A 86 -26.33 -39.13 -5.41
CA VAL A 86 -25.38 -38.03 -5.12
C VAL A 86 -24.42 -37.75 -6.28
N GLN A 87 -24.48 -38.54 -7.35
CA GLN A 87 -23.53 -38.50 -8.46
C GLN A 87 -23.43 -37.13 -9.16
N SER A 88 -24.53 -36.37 -9.21
CA SER A 88 -24.58 -35.05 -9.85
C SER A 88 -24.03 -33.92 -8.98
N ARG A 89 -23.66 -34.19 -7.73
CA ARG A 89 -23.18 -33.17 -6.77
C ARG A 89 -21.65 -33.21 -6.62
N ILE A 90 -21.11 -32.09 -6.15
CA ILE A 90 -19.68 -31.97 -5.84
C ILE A 90 -19.36 -32.91 -4.67
N HIS A 91 -18.34 -33.74 -4.84
CA HIS A 91 -17.81 -34.64 -3.82
C HIS A 91 -16.40 -34.20 -3.40
N ILE A 92 -15.97 -34.73 -2.26
CA ILE A 92 -14.61 -34.65 -1.76
C ILE A 92 -13.93 -35.99 -2.03
N ASN A 93 -12.76 -35.98 -2.64
CA ASN A 93 -11.99 -37.20 -2.86
C ASN A 93 -10.79 -37.29 -1.91
N LEU A 94 -10.83 -38.21 -0.95
CA LEU A 94 -9.74 -38.45 0.01
C LEU A 94 -8.98 -39.77 -0.28
N SER A 95 -9.20 -40.40 -1.44
CA SER A 95 -8.57 -41.69 -1.77
C SER A 95 -7.20 -41.58 -2.46
N ASP A 96 -6.83 -40.39 -2.96
CA ASP A 96 -5.60 -40.14 -3.71
C ASP A 96 -4.58 -39.36 -2.86
N ASP A 97 -3.45 -39.99 -2.56
CA ASP A 97 -2.37 -39.42 -1.75
C ASP A 97 -1.83 -38.09 -2.31
N ILE A 98 -1.89 -37.89 -3.64
CA ILE A 98 -1.38 -36.68 -4.29
C ILE A 98 -2.30 -35.49 -4.02
N THR A 99 -3.62 -35.69 -4.08
CA THR A 99 -4.63 -34.63 -3.92
C THR A 99 -5.24 -34.57 -2.53
N TYR A 100 -4.88 -35.50 -1.64
CA TYR A 100 -5.40 -35.65 -0.28
C TYR A 100 -5.39 -34.34 0.51
N ALA A 101 -4.26 -33.63 0.52
CA ALA A 101 -4.09 -32.42 1.33
C ALA A 101 -5.05 -31.29 0.88
N ASP A 102 -5.21 -31.10 -0.42
CA ASP A 102 -6.08 -30.06 -0.99
C ASP A 102 -7.57 -30.40 -0.79
N GLU A 103 -7.96 -31.66 -1.00
CA GLU A 103 -9.34 -32.11 -0.80
C GLU A 103 -9.73 -32.16 0.69
N TYR A 104 -8.78 -32.48 1.58
CA TYR A 104 -8.96 -32.35 3.03
C TYR A 104 -9.14 -30.89 3.46
N GLU A 105 -8.29 -29.96 2.97
CA GLU A 105 -8.45 -28.51 3.23
C GLU A 105 -9.85 -28.04 2.80
N LYS A 106 -10.29 -28.45 1.61
CA LYS A 106 -11.60 -28.14 1.04
C LYS A 106 -12.76 -28.66 1.89
N LEU A 107 -12.67 -29.89 2.40
CA LEU A 107 -13.66 -30.46 3.32
C LEU A 107 -13.76 -29.65 4.62
N VAL A 108 -12.63 -29.36 5.26
CA VAL A 108 -12.58 -28.60 6.52
C VAL A 108 -13.19 -27.21 6.32
N ARG A 109 -12.79 -26.50 5.26
CA ARG A 109 -13.36 -25.19 4.90
C ARG A 109 -14.86 -25.25 4.69
N HIS A 110 -15.37 -26.31 4.05
CA HIS A 110 -16.80 -26.47 3.83
C HIS A 110 -17.57 -26.75 5.13
N ILE A 111 -17.01 -27.55 6.05
CA ILE A 111 -17.62 -27.82 7.35
C ILE A 111 -17.75 -26.53 8.17
N TYR A 112 -16.74 -25.66 8.16
CA TYR A 112 -16.72 -24.39 8.88
C TYR A 112 -17.31 -23.20 8.10
N GLU A 113 -17.85 -23.42 6.90
CA GLU A 113 -18.41 -22.37 6.03
C GLU A 113 -17.41 -21.24 5.69
N MET A 114 -16.13 -21.58 5.54
CA MET A 114 -15.01 -20.68 5.23
C MET A 114 -14.41 -20.95 3.83
N PRO A 115 -15.11 -20.60 2.73
CA PRO A 115 -14.66 -20.91 1.37
C PRO A 115 -13.29 -20.29 1.06
N LYS A 116 -12.44 -21.04 0.34
CA LYS A 116 -11.11 -20.58 -0.11
C LYS A 116 -11.22 -19.35 -1.02
N GLU A 117 -12.26 -19.34 -1.84
CA GLU A 117 -12.63 -18.19 -2.66
C GLU A 117 -13.93 -17.58 -2.12
N VAL A 118 -13.78 -16.52 -1.33
CA VAL A 118 -14.90 -15.68 -0.93
C VAL A 118 -15.30 -14.87 -2.16
N ARG A 119 -16.57 -14.96 -2.58
CA ARG A 119 -17.09 -14.08 -3.63
C ARG A 119 -16.75 -12.64 -3.22
N PRO A 120 -15.97 -11.89 -4.03
CA PRO A 120 -15.67 -10.52 -3.69
C PRO A 120 -17.01 -9.80 -3.52
N ALA A 121 -17.08 -8.86 -2.58
CA ALA A 121 -18.22 -7.96 -2.51
C ALA A 121 -18.48 -7.42 -3.92
N LEU A 122 -19.75 -7.32 -4.33
CA LEU A 122 -20.08 -6.59 -5.55
C LEU A 122 -19.32 -5.27 -5.49
N GLY A 123 -18.46 -5.02 -6.49
CA GLY A 123 -17.67 -3.81 -6.53
C GLY A 123 -18.59 -2.64 -6.30
N GLY A 124 -18.19 -1.72 -5.42
CA GLY A 124 -18.85 -0.42 -5.34
C GLY A 124 -18.96 0.17 -6.74
N LEU A 125 -19.93 1.06 -6.93
CA LEU A 125 -20.10 1.80 -8.18
C LEU A 125 -18.70 2.24 -8.67
N PRO A 126 -18.31 1.89 -9.92
CA PRO A 126 -17.04 2.35 -10.46
C PRO A 126 -16.90 3.85 -10.22
N SER A 127 -15.76 4.32 -9.71
CA SER A 127 -15.58 5.70 -9.25
C SER A 127 -15.89 6.77 -10.31
N PHE A 128 -15.92 6.39 -11.60
CA PHE A 128 -16.34 7.26 -12.71
C PHE A 128 -17.87 7.41 -12.87
N LEU A 129 -18.67 6.55 -12.25
CA LEU A 129 -20.14 6.60 -12.24
C LEU A 129 -20.69 7.25 -10.96
N SER A 130 -19.88 7.33 -9.89
CA SER A 130 -20.26 8.03 -8.67
C SER A 130 -20.01 9.52 -8.87
N ALA A 131 -21.09 10.28 -9.07
CA ALA A 131 -21.06 11.73 -9.16
C ALA A 131 -20.58 12.45 -7.87
N GLU A 132 -20.16 11.70 -6.85
CA GLU A 132 -19.78 12.20 -5.52
C GLU A 132 -18.26 12.21 -5.25
N GLU A 133 -17.42 11.88 -6.22
CA GLU A 133 -15.97 12.02 -6.08
C GLU A 133 -15.39 13.01 -7.11
N SER A 134 -14.99 14.19 -6.64
CA SER A 134 -14.72 15.38 -7.49
C SER A 134 -13.42 15.35 -8.32
N VAL A 135 -12.69 14.24 -8.39
CA VAL A 135 -11.41 14.18 -9.12
C VAL A 135 -11.28 12.87 -9.90
N ASP A 136 -11.35 12.97 -11.22
CA ASP A 136 -11.04 11.87 -12.15
C ASP A 136 -9.52 11.67 -12.23
N THR A 137 -9.07 10.44 -11.97
CA THR A 137 -7.66 10.04 -12.04
C THR A 137 -7.44 8.88 -13.00
N PHE A 138 -8.44 8.50 -13.80
CA PHE A 138 -8.38 7.33 -14.67
C PHE A 138 -7.25 7.43 -15.70
N LYS A 139 -7.10 8.61 -16.33
CA LYS A 139 -6.03 8.84 -17.30
C LYS A 139 -4.65 8.72 -16.66
N LEU A 140 -4.45 9.32 -15.47
CA LEU A 140 -3.21 9.20 -14.72
C LEU A 140 -2.86 7.74 -14.40
N GLN A 141 -3.83 6.97 -13.91
CA GLN A 141 -3.67 5.54 -13.63
C GLN A 141 -3.34 4.73 -14.90
N SER A 142 -3.99 5.06 -16.03
CA SER A 142 -3.71 4.41 -17.31
C SER A 142 -2.28 4.65 -17.76
N ILE A 143 -1.78 5.89 -17.65
CA ILE A 143 -0.39 6.21 -18.01
C ILE A 143 0.58 5.44 -17.11
N GLY A 144 0.32 5.36 -15.80
CA GLY A 144 1.13 4.57 -14.86
C GLY A 144 1.23 3.09 -15.26
N LYS A 145 0.10 2.47 -15.63
CA LYS A 145 0.08 1.09 -16.15
C LYS A 145 0.84 0.95 -17.47
N ASP A 146 0.76 1.95 -18.34
CA ASP A 146 1.49 1.95 -19.61
C ASP A 146 3.00 2.06 -19.41
N ILE A 147 3.47 2.84 -18.44
CA ILE A 147 4.90 2.90 -18.05
C ILE A 147 5.36 1.48 -17.67
N HIS A 148 4.64 0.81 -16.77
CA HIS A 148 4.98 -0.55 -16.35
C HIS A 148 4.98 -1.55 -17.51
N ARG A 149 4.03 -1.44 -18.45
CA ARG A 149 3.94 -2.36 -19.60
C ARG A 149 5.13 -2.23 -20.56
N VAL A 150 5.68 -1.03 -20.73
CA VAL A 150 6.73 -0.77 -21.74
C VAL A 150 8.13 -0.68 -21.15
N ILE A 151 8.29 -0.69 -19.82
CA ILE A 151 9.56 -0.47 -19.11
C ILE A 151 10.69 -1.40 -19.61
N ASP A 152 10.37 -2.68 -19.83
CA ASP A 152 11.34 -3.70 -20.24
C ASP A 152 11.64 -3.71 -21.74
N THR A 153 10.68 -3.24 -22.55
CA THR A 153 10.74 -3.35 -24.02
C THR A 153 11.14 -2.06 -24.72
N ASN A 154 10.81 -0.90 -24.14
CA ASN A 154 11.10 0.41 -24.69
C ASN A 154 11.30 1.45 -23.59
N LYS A 155 12.55 1.54 -23.12
CA LYS A 155 12.99 2.44 -22.05
C LYS A 155 12.70 3.92 -22.34
N GLN A 156 12.98 4.39 -23.55
CA GLN A 156 12.71 5.78 -23.94
C GLN A 156 11.21 6.08 -23.90
N LYS A 157 10.37 5.15 -24.36
CA LYS A 157 8.92 5.31 -24.29
C LYS A 157 8.42 5.37 -22.84
N ALA A 158 8.99 4.58 -21.93
CA ALA A 158 8.65 4.65 -20.51
C ALA A 158 8.97 6.03 -19.90
N GLN A 159 10.13 6.60 -20.23
CA GLN A 159 10.52 7.94 -19.79
C GLN A 159 9.59 9.01 -20.37
N ASN A 160 9.26 8.95 -21.66
CA ASN A 160 8.33 9.90 -22.28
C ASN A 160 6.92 9.80 -21.67
N LEU A 161 6.47 8.59 -21.33
CA LEU A 161 5.20 8.39 -20.63
C LEU A 161 5.21 9.00 -19.23
N PHE A 162 6.36 9.04 -18.54
CA PHE A 162 6.47 9.74 -17.27
C PHE A 162 6.29 11.26 -17.44
N THR A 163 6.78 11.86 -18.53
CA THR A 163 6.47 13.26 -18.85
C THR A 163 4.96 13.47 -18.97
N SER A 164 4.26 12.60 -19.72
CA SER A 164 2.79 12.67 -19.81
C SER A 164 2.07 12.39 -18.49
N PHE A 165 2.64 11.54 -17.64
CA PHE A 165 2.13 11.29 -16.28
C PHE A 165 2.19 12.57 -15.44
N VAL A 166 3.32 13.28 -15.50
CA VAL A 166 3.53 14.55 -14.79
C VAL A 166 2.55 15.61 -15.30
N GLU A 167 2.38 15.76 -16.61
CA GLU A 167 1.42 16.71 -17.19
C GLU A 167 -0.01 16.47 -16.67
N GLU A 168 -0.45 15.20 -16.67
CA GLU A 168 -1.76 14.82 -16.14
C GLU A 168 -1.88 15.05 -14.63
N TYR A 169 -0.82 14.76 -13.87
CA TYR A 169 -0.77 14.99 -12.43
C TYR A 169 -0.95 16.49 -12.10
N ILE A 170 -0.27 17.36 -12.84
CA ILE A 170 -0.34 18.82 -12.69
C ILE A 170 -1.72 19.36 -13.12
N GLU A 171 -2.33 18.81 -14.17
CA GLU A 171 -3.69 19.18 -14.57
C GLU A 171 -4.71 18.83 -13.47
N ILE A 172 -4.59 17.66 -12.85
CA ILE A 172 -5.48 17.28 -11.74
C ILE A 172 -5.35 18.26 -10.56
N LEU A 173 -4.14 18.66 -10.18
CA LEU A 173 -3.94 19.68 -9.13
C LEU A 173 -4.55 21.04 -9.51
N THR A 174 -4.52 21.37 -10.80
CA THR A 174 -5.15 22.58 -11.37
C THR A 174 -6.67 22.51 -11.27
N VAL A 175 -7.27 21.37 -11.56
CA VAL A 175 -8.72 21.14 -11.43
C VAL A 175 -9.15 21.29 -9.96
N ILE A 176 -8.42 20.67 -9.03
CA ILE A 176 -8.70 20.81 -7.59
C ILE A 176 -8.70 22.28 -7.17
N TYR A 177 -7.69 23.05 -7.60
CA TYR A 177 -7.63 24.49 -7.33
C TYR A 177 -8.85 25.24 -7.86
N LYS A 178 -9.24 25.02 -9.13
CA LYS A 178 -10.36 25.72 -9.77
C LYS A 178 -11.69 25.40 -9.08
N GLU A 179 -11.89 24.16 -8.66
CA GLU A 179 -13.07 23.79 -7.87
C GLU A 179 -13.11 24.56 -6.56
N THR A 180 -11.99 24.63 -5.83
CA THR A 180 -11.91 25.41 -4.58
C THR A 180 -12.23 26.87 -4.81
N GLU A 181 -11.62 27.49 -5.82
CA GLU A 181 -11.79 28.91 -6.12
C GLU A 181 -13.25 29.25 -6.49
N SER A 182 -13.97 28.32 -7.12
CA SER A 182 -15.37 28.53 -7.49
C SER A 182 -16.38 28.29 -6.36
N ILE A 183 -16.01 27.52 -5.34
CA ILE A 183 -16.92 27.06 -4.28
C ILE A 183 -16.66 27.77 -2.93
N ASP A 184 -15.44 28.28 -2.67
CA ASP A 184 -15.09 28.87 -1.37
C ASP A 184 -16.03 30.04 -1.04
N ASN A 185 -16.78 29.89 0.06
CA ASN A 185 -17.50 30.99 0.64
C ASN A 185 -16.57 31.70 1.64
N GLU A 186 -16.58 33.03 1.68
CA GLU A 186 -15.66 33.80 2.54
C GLU A 186 -15.82 33.53 4.05
N GLU A 187 -16.81 32.72 4.44
CA GLU A 187 -17.10 32.30 5.80
C GLU A 187 -16.38 31.00 6.23
N GLU A 188 -15.89 30.18 5.29
CA GLU A 188 -15.19 28.95 5.63
C GLU A 188 -13.78 29.22 6.18
N PHE A 189 -13.38 28.49 7.23
CA PHE A 189 -12.03 28.59 7.77
C PHE A 189 -11.01 28.12 6.73
N SER A 190 -9.95 28.90 6.51
CA SER A 190 -8.87 28.58 5.55
C SER A 190 -8.30 27.17 5.69
N ASP A 191 -8.25 26.67 6.93
CA ASP A 191 -7.74 25.35 7.21
C ASP A 191 -8.71 24.21 6.87
N GLU A 192 -10.02 24.43 6.89
CA GLU A 192 -10.99 23.43 6.41
C GLU A 192 -10.91 23.32 4.88
N VAL A 193 -10.80 24.45 4.19
CA VAL A 193 -10.58 24.48 2.72
C VAL A 193 -9.30 23.72 2.35
N THR A 194 -8.22 23.98 3.10
CA THR A 194 -6.94 23.28 2.91
C THR A 194 -7.11 21.77 3.09
N MET A 195 -7.77 21.33 4.16
CA MET A 195 -7.98 19.90 4.43
C MET A 195 -8.84 19.23 3.36
N LYS A 196 -9.94 19.85 2.92
CA LYS A 196 -10.77 19.35 1.81
C LYS A 196 -9.97 19.14 0.53
N ASN A 197 -9.09 20.09 0.20
CA ASN A 197 -8.23 19.96 -0.98
C ASN A 197 -7.22 18.82 -0.82
N LEU A 198 -6.60 18.68 0.36
CA LEU A 198 -5.67 17.59 0.65
C LEU A 198 -6.34 16.20 0.65
N GLU A 199 -7.61 16.12 1.05
CA GLU A 199 -8.40 14.89 0.93
C GLU A 199 -8.60 14.50 -0.53
N LYS A 200 -8.90 15.46 -1.41
CA LYS A 200 -9.02 15.21 -2.86
C LYS A 200 -7.72 14.69 -3.48
N THR A 201 -6.55 15.13 -3.00
CA THR A 201 -5.25 14.71 -3.56
C THR A 201 -4.84 13.29 -3.19
N ILE A 202 -5.54 12.61 -2.26
CA ILE A 202 -5.14 11.26 -1.82
C ILE A 202 -5.06 10.26 -2.98
N LYS A 203 -5.91 10.42 -3.99
CA LYS A 203 -5.99 9.54 -5.16
C LYS A 203 -4.78 9.63 -6.09
N LEU A 204 -4.00 10.71 -5.99
CA LEU A 204 -2.78 10.91 -6.76
C LEU A 204 -1.60 10.10 -6.21
N GLN A 205 -1.67 9.69 -4.95
CA GLN A 205 -0.56 9.08 -4.22
C GLN A 205 -0.19 7.71 -4.80
N GLN A 206 -1.15 6.79 -4.94
CA GLN A 206 -0.87 5.43 -5.41
C GLN A 206 -0.31 5.39 -6.84
N PRO A 207 -0.89 6.11 -7.83
CA PRO A 207 -0.31 6.16 -9.17
C PRO A 207 1.12 6.71 -9.18
N LEU A 208 1.41 7.71 -8.35
CA LEU A 208 2.74 8.30 -8.24
C LEU A 208 3.75 7.31 -7.65
N LEU A 209 3.37 6.60 -6.57
CA LEU A 209 4.19 5.55 -5.97
C LEU A 209 4.58 4.48 -7.00
N GLU A 210 3.61 3.98 -7.75
CA GLU A 210 3.83 2.93 -8.76
C GLU A 210 4.73 3.40 -9.89
N ALA A 211 4.47 4.58 -10.47
CA ALA A 211 5.26 5.11 -11.57
C ALA A 211 6.73 5.35 -11.16
N VAL A 212 6.94 5.98 -10.00
CA VAL A 212 8.28 6.28 -9.48
C VAL A 212 9.02 5.01 -9.10
N GLN A 213 8.33 4.03 -8.49
CA GLN A 213 8.93 2.75 -8.12
C GLN A 213 9.52 2.04 -9.34
N VAL A 214 8.68 1.81 -10.37
CA VAL A 214 9.06 1.02 -11.55
C VAL A 214 10.19 1.71 -12.32
N LEU A 215 10.14 3.05 -12.47
CA LEU A 215 11.21 3.80 -13.14
C LEU A 215 12.51 3.79 -12.34
N SER A 216 12.44 3.89 -11.01
CA SER A 216 13.63 3.86 -10.15
C SER A 216 14.27 2.47 -10.15
N GLU A 217 13.45 1.43 -10.07
CA GLU A 217 13.89 0.02 -10.12
C GLU A 217 14.61 -0.31 -11.43
N ALA A 218 14.07 0.18 -12.54
CA ALA A 218 14.68 0.01 -13.87
C ALA A 218 15.89 0.92 -14.13
N GLY A 219 16.24 1.83 -13.19
CA GLY A 219 17.30 2.82 -13.36
C GLY A 219 17.02 3.86 -14.46
N LEU A 220 15.73 4.16 -14.71
CA LEU A 220 15.29 5.08 -15.76
C LEU A 220 14.84 6.45 -15.26
N LEU A 221 14.55 6.58 -13.95
CA LEU A 221 14.23 7.86 -13.34
C LEU A 221 15.51 8.68 -13.15
N ASN A 222 15.73 9.68 -14.00
CA ASN A 222 16.92 10.54 -13.97
C ASN A 222 16.63 11.92 -13.34
N SER A 223 17.69 12.68 -13.04
CA SER A 223 17.60 13.98 -12.39
C SER A 223 16.84 15.02 -13.21
N GLU A 224 16.96 15.02 -14.53
CA GLU A 224 16.25 15.97 -15.41
C GLU A 224 14.73 15.79 -15.29
N MET A 225 14.26 14.54 -15.34
CA MET A 225 12.83 14.21 -15.16
C MET A 225 12.28 14.69 -13.81
N VAL A 226 13.08 14.56 -12.74
CA VAL A 226 12.68 15.02 -11.40
C VAL A 226 12.70 16.54 -11.30
N ILE A 227 13.72 17.20 -11.86
CA ILE A 227 13.82 18.67 -11.90
C ILE A 227 12.61 19.24 -12.64
N ASP A 228 12.31 18.74 -13.84
CA ASP A 228 11.16 19.16 -14.64
C ASP A 228 9.85 18.99 -13.86
N PHE A 229 9.70 17.88 -13.13
CA PHE A 229 8.50 17.66 -12.32
C PHE A 229 8.34 18.69 -11.19
N MET A 230 9.43 19.04 -10.50
CA MET A 230 9.38 20.06 -9.44
C MET A 230 9.17 21.46 -10.02
N GLU A 231 9.79 21.77 -11.16
CA GLU A 231 9.60 23.05 -11.86
C GLU A 231 8.17 23.24 -12.36
N GLN A 232 7.49 22.18 -12.80
CA GLN A 232 6.08 22.25 -13.19
C GLN A 232 5.16 22.58 -12.01
N HIS A 233 5.45 22.10 -10.80
CA HIS A 233 4.71 22.54 -9.60
C HIS A 233 4.93 24.02 -9.29
N PHE A 234 6.20 24.47 -9.32
CA PHE A 234 6.53 25.88 -9.14
C PHE A 234 5.87 26.77 -10.20
N GLU A 235 5.85 26.33 -11.45
CA GLU A 235 5.21 27.04 -12.55
C GLU A 235 3.69 27.09 -12.37
N LEU A 236 3.05 25.98 -11.99
CA LEU A 236 1.63 25.93 -11.70
C LEU A 236 1.26 26.95 -10.61
N ALA A 237 1.94 26.89 -9.46
CA ALA A 237 1.70 27.81 -8.36
C ALA A 237 1.89 29.28 -8.77
N TYR A 238 2.94 29.57 -9.55
CA TYR A 238 3.17 30.91 -10.08
C TYR A 238 2.07 31.39 -11.04
N LYS A 239 1.68 30.56 -12.02
CA LYS A 239 0.64 30.90 -13.01
C LYS A 239 -0.68 31.23 -12.32
N LEU A 240 -1.11 30.37 -11.39
CA LEU A 240 -2.37 30.55 -10.68
C LEU A 240 -2.36 31.82 -9.80
N LYS A 241 -1.26 32.08 -9.08
CA LYS A 241 -1.07 33.33 -8.30
C LYS A 241 -1.07 34.60 -9.14
N MET A 242 -0.66 34.53 -10.41
CA MET A 242 -0.67 35.69 -11.31
C MET A 242 -2.03 35.93 -11.95
N SER A 243 -2.84 34.89 -12.12
CA SER A 243 -4.16 35.01 -12.72
C SER A 243 -5.24 35.51 -11.75
N THR A 244 -4.97 35.58 -10.45
CA THR A 244 -5.99 35.78 -9.43
C THR A 244 -5.49 36.62 -8.26
N THR A 245 -6.39 37.21 -7.47
CA THR A 245 -6.06 37.80 -6.15
C THR A 245 -6.26 36.79 -5.01
N SER A 246 -6.14 35.50 -5.33
CA SER A 246 -6.63 34.41 -4.49
C SER A 246 -5.78 34.20 -3.25
N LYS A 247 -6.44 33.69 -2.20
CA LYS A 247 -5.90 33.55 -0.86
C LYS A 247 -4.77 32.51 -0.86
N GLU A 248 -3.71 32.74 -0.07
CA GLU A 248 -2.51 31.88 -0.04
C GLU A 248 -2.81 30.40 0.24
N TYR A 249 -3.84 30.10 1.04
CA TYR A 249 -4.21 28.73 1.38
C TYR A 249 -4.83 27.92 0.23
N TYR A 250 -5.27 28.55 -0.86
CA TYR A 250 -5.74 27.80 -2.04
C TYR A 250 -4.63 27.02 -2.73
N PHE A 251 -3.37 27.40 -2.50
CA PHE A 251 -2.20 26.76 -3.10
C PHE A 251 -1.60 25.68 -2.20
N ASP A 252 -2.09 25.52 -0.97
CA ASP A 252 -1.50 24.63 0.03
C ASP A 252 -1.42 23.17 -0.46
N HIS A 253 -2.43 22.68 -1.19
CA HIS A 253 -2.40 21.33 -1.73
C HIS A 253 -1.33 21.15 -2.81
N ILE A 254 -1.05 22.18 -3.62
CA ILE A 254 -0.01 22.12 -4.66
C ILE A 254 1.36 21.95 -4.01
N TYR A 255 1.69 22.77 -3.01
CA TYR A 255 2.97 22.69 -2.32
C TYR A 255 3.08 21.44 -1.43
N PHE A 256 1.99 21.01 -0.80
CA PHE A 256 1.97 19.74 -0.07
C PHE A 256 2.28 18.57 -1.00
N MET A 257 1.62 18.50 -2.16
CA MET A 257 1.81 17.41 -3.12
C MET A 257 3.19 17.45 -3.78
N MET A 258 3.77 18.65 -3.98
CA MET A 258 5.15 18.82 -4.43
C MET A 258 6.15 18.23 -3.42
N HIS A 259 5.96 18.53 -2.13
CA HIS A 259 6.77 17.98 -1.04
C HIS A 259 6.60 16.46 -0.89
N GLU A 260 5.36 15.96 -0.90
CA GLU A 260 5.06 14.52 -0.85
C GLU A 260 5.69 13.77 -2.02
N ALA A 261 5.56 14.30 -3.25
CA ALA A 261 6.15 13.71 -4.44
C ALA A 261 7.67 13.66 -4.38
N PHE A 262 8.30 14.75 -3.93
CA PHE A 262 9.75 14.79 -3.77
C PHE A 262 10.24 13.75 -2.77
N LEU A 263 9.58 13.61 -1.61
CA LEU A 263 9.91 12.57 -0.64
C LEU A 263 9.75 11.15 -1.21
N ILE A 264 8.64 10.86 -1.92
CA ILE A 264 8.43 9.56 -2.57
C ILE A 264 9.56 9.23 -3.56
N ILE A 265 9.99 10.22 -4.35
CA ILE A 265 11.09 10.06 -5.31
C ILE A 265 12.39 9.71 -4.58
N ILE A 266 12.74 10.46 -3.54
CA ILE A 266 13.95 10.18 -2.77
C ILE A 266 13.90 8.80 -2.10
N VAL A 267 12.74 8.38 -1.58
CA VAL A 267 12.56 7.03 -1.02
C VAL A 267 12.97 5.95 -2.03
N TYR A 268 12.42 6.00 -3.23
CA TYR A 268 12.69 4.97 -4.23
C TYR A 268 14.11 5.06 -4.81
N LEU A 269 14.64 6.26 -5.02
CA LEU A 269 16.04 6.41 -5.45
C LEU A 269 17.01 5.86 -4.39
N VAL A 270 16.74 6.07 -3.09
CA VAL A 270 17.53 5.47 -2.00
C VAL A 270 17.38 3.94 -1.99
N LYS A 271 16.15 3.44 -2.12
CA LYS A 271 15.81 2.01 -2.08
C LYS A 271 16.53 1.21 -3.16
N TYR A 272 16.58 1.75 -4.38
CA TYR A 272 17.25 1.15 -5.53
C TYR A 272 18.70 1.62 -5.73
N LYS A 273 19.26 2.38 -4.77
CA LYS A 273 20.66 2.85 -4.75
C LYS A 273 21.04 3.74 -5.94
N ASN A 274 20.10 4.50 -6.48
CA ASN A 274 20.34 5.51 -7.51
C ASN A 274 20.94 6.80 -6.91
N TYR A 275 22.02 6.66 -6.13
CA TYR A 275 22.62 7.75 -5.34
C TYR A 275 23.20 8.87 -6.20
N ILE A 276 23.66 8.56 -7.41
CA ILE A 276 24.15 9.56 -8.38
C ILE A 276 23.01 10.50 -8.76
N GLU A 277 21.83 9.96 -9.06
CA GLU A 277 20.65 10.77 -9.41
C GLU A 277 20.21 11.64 -8.23
N ILE A 278 20.24 11.12 -7.00
CA ILE A 278 19.98 11.93 -5.80
C ILE A 278 20.98 13.08 -5.72
N GLY A 279 22.29 12.79 -5.87
CA GLY A 279 23.34 13.81 -5.87
C GLY A 279 23.09 14.88 -6.93
N ASN A 280 22.78 14.49 -8.15
CA ASN A 280 22.48 15.41 -9.25
C ASN A 280 21.27 16.28 -8.93
N ILE A 281 20.17 15.70 -8.42
CA ILE A 281 18.95 16.43 -8.05
C ILE A 281 19.24 17.45 -6.95
N LEU A 282 19.89 17.03 -5.86
CA LEU A 282 20.11 17.89 -4.70
C LEU A 282 21.13 19.00 -4.98
N ASN A 283 22.11 18.76 -5.86
CA ASN A 283 23.11 19.76 -6.24
C ASN A 283 22.65 20.69 -7.37
N SER A 284 21.58 20.34 -8.07
CA SER A 284 20.98 21.18 -9.11
C SER A 284 20.23 22.38 -8.53
N LYS A 285 19.93 23.34 -9.42
CA LYS A 285 18.98 24.40 -9.14
C LYS A 285 17.71 24.16 -9.95
N PHE A 286 16.60 24.60 -9.39
CA PHE A 286 15.27 24.55 -9.98
C PHE A 286 14.87 25.97 -10.35
N TYR A 287 14.39 26.18 -11.55
CA TYR A 287 13.90 27.48 -11.98
C TYR A 287 12.54 27.78 -11.36
N TYR A 288 12.46 28.79 -10.50
CA TYR A 288 11.20 29.23 -9.90
C TYR A 288 10.85 30.66 -10.31
N LYS A 289 9.92 30.78 -11.28
CA LYS A 289 9.41 32.06 -11.80
C LYS A 289 8.89 33.01 -10.71
N GLY A 290 8.27 32.47 -9.66
CA GLY A 290 7.72 33.26 -8.55
C GLY A 290 8.75 34.08 -7.78
N VAL A 291 10.01 33.63 -7.75
CA VAL A 291 11.13 34.38 -7.17
C VAL A 291 12.09 34.92 -8.22
N ARG A 292 11.79 34.70 -9.51
CA ARG A 292 12.57 35.14 -10.68
C ARG A 292 14.04 34.71 -10.62
N ARG A 293 14.30 33.53 -10.06
CA ARG A 293 15.65 32.99 -9.93
C ARG A 293 15.65 31.47 -9.80
N ASP A 294 16.83 30.93 -9.97
CA ASP A 294 17.17 29.56 -9.64
C ASP A 294 17.20 29.35 -8.12
N VAL A 295 16.53 28.31 -7.65
CA VAL A 295 16.41 27.96 -6.24
C VAL A 295 16.97 26.57 -5.96
N ALA A 296 17.47 26.34 -4.75
CA ALA A 296 17.83 25.00 -4.31
C ALA A 296 16.58 24.22 -3.84
N TYR A 297 16.68 22.89 -3.73
CA TYR A 297 15.56 22.04 -3.32
C TYR A 297 14.97 22.38 -1.94
N GLY A 298 15.67 23.13 -1.09
CA GLY A 298 15.12 23.65 0.17
C GLY A 298 13.84 24.48 -0.01
N TYR A 299 13.59 25.02 -1.22
CA TYR A 299 12.33 25.68 -1.57
C TYR A 299 11.14 24.73 -1.76
N ILE A 300 11.39 23.43 -1.90
CA ILE A 300 10.35 22.38 -1.97
C ILE A 300 9.74 22.12 -0.59
N ARG A 301 10.40 22.57 0.49
CA ARG A 301 9.86 22.49 1.85
C ARG A 301 8.48 23.14 1.91
N PHE A 302 7.48 22.36 2.28
CA PHE A 302 6.12 22.88 2.48
C PHE A 302 5.94 23.47 3.88
N LYS A 303 5.42 24.69 3.93
CA LYS A 303 4.95 25.37 5.15
C LYS A 303 3.57 25.94 4.87
N SER A 304 2.59 25.60 5.71
CA SER A 304 1.23 26.14 5.64
C SER A 304 0.82 26.77 6.97
N ASP A 305 0.41 28.03 6.89
CA ASP A 305 -0.15 28.77 8.02
C ASP A 305 -1.57 28.26 8.34
N SER A 306 -2.30 27.74 7.36
CA SER A 306 -3.62 27.12 7.53
C SER A 306 -3.53 25.88 8.41
N LEU A 307 -2.58 24.98 8.15
CA LEU A 307 -2.38 23.79 8.98
C LEU A 307 -1.96 24.15 10.41
N SER A 308 -1.15 25.21 10.58
CA SER A 308 -0.76 25.73 11.90
C SER A 308 -1.97 26.32 12.65
N SER A 309 -2.82 27.05 11.93
CA SER A 309 -4.07 27.62 12.43
C SER A 309 -5.04 26.52 12.88
N ARG A 310 -5.17 25.44 12.11
CA ARG A 310 -5.98 24.26 12.47
C ARG A 310 -5.57 23.67 13.82
N ASN A 311 -4.26 23.44 13.99
CA ASN A 311 -3.72 22.83 15.20
C ASN A 311 -4.11 23.64 16.45
N THR A 312 -4.08 24.96 16.32
CA THR A 312 -4.41 25.92 17.38
C THR A 312 -5.92 26.03 17.60
N ARG A 313 -6.68 26.29 16.53
CA ARG A 313 -8.14 26.49 16.55
C ARG A 313 -8.88 25.27 17.10
N LEU A 314 -8.48 24.08 16.66
CA LEU A 314 -9.09 22.81 17.08
C LEU A 314 -8.39 22.17 18.29
N LYS A 315 -7.35 22.80 18.85
CA LYS A 315 -6.55 22.30 19.98
C LYS A 315 -6.11 20.84 19.81
N LEU A 316 -5.62 20.50 18.62
CA LEU A 316 -5.29 19.12 18.25
C LEU A 316 -4.04 18.59 18.98
N ASN A 317 -3.23 19.49 19.55
CA ASN A 317 -1.99 19.18 20.25
C ASN A 317 -1.03 18.30 19.44
N ARG A 318 -0.97 18.53 18.12
CA ARG A 318 -0.04 17.84 17.22
C ARG A 318 1.29 18.59 17.17
N ILE A 319 2.40 17.87 17.08
CA ILE A 319 3.73 18.46 16.89
C ILE A 319 3.81 19.13 15.50
N SER A 320 3.35 18.44 14.47
CA SER A 320 3.23 18.95 13.10
C SER A 320 2.02 18.32 12.40
N ILE A 321 1.04 19.12 12.02
CA ILE A 321 -0.11 18.64 11.24
C ILE A 321 0.34 18.09 9.88
N HIS A 322 1.33 18.71 9.24
CA HIS A 322 1.91 18.21 7.99
C HIS A 322 2.47 16.79 8.15
N GLY A 323 3.28 16.55 9.20
CA GLY A 323 3.81 15.21 9.48
C GLY A 323 2.73 14.18 9.83
N ASP A 324 1.70 14.58 10.59
CA ASP A 324 0.56 13.72 10.96
C ASP A 324 -0.26 13.30 9.74
N ILE A 325 -0.44 14.21 8.76
CA ILE A 325 -1.11 13.90 7.48
C ILE A 325 -0.28 12.89 6.69
N LEU A 326 1.03 13.13 6.50
CA LEU A 326 1.91 12.16 5.80
C LEU A 326 1.85 10.79 6.48
N LYS A 327 1.92 10.73 7.81
CA LYS A 327 1.84 9.47 8.57
C LYS A 327 0.55 8.68 8.32
N LYS A 328 -0.57 9.37 8.14
CA LYS A 328 -1.87 8.73 7.84
C LYS A 328 -1.99 8.28 6.39
N ARG A 329 -1.30 8.94 5.46
CA ARG A 329 -1.36 8.65 4.03
C ARG A 329 -0.56 7.40 3.65
N PHE A 330 0.47 7.04 4.41
CA PHE A 330 1.34 5.91 4.07
C PHE A 330 1.20 4.74 5.06
N SER A 331 1.50 3.53 4.57
CA SER A 331 1.66 2.37 5.47
C SER A 331 2.77 2.61 6.49
N PRO A 332 2.72 2.01 7.70
CA PRO A 332 3.76 2.21 8.71
C PRO A 332 5.19 1.98 8.18
N LYS A 333 5.39 0.90 7.41
CA LYS A 333 6.68 0.57 6.80
C LYS A 333 7.12 1.64 5.79
N PHE A 334 6.23 2.10 4.92
CA PHE A 334 6.59 3.11 3.93
C PHE A 334 6.85 4.47 4.59
N PHE A 335 6.14 4.80 5.68
CA PHE A 335 6.39 6.02 6.46
C PHE A 335 7.78 6.03 7.12
N GLU A 336 8.29 4.88 7.55
CA GLU A 336 9.68 4.76 7.99
C GLU A 336 10.67 5.03 6.84
N GLU A 337 10.44 4.45 5.66
CA GLU A 337 11.25 4.73 4.46
C GLU A 337 11.20 6.24 4.11
N LEU A 338 10.01 6.85 4.18
CA LEU A 338 9.78 8.28 3.98
C LEU A 338 10.55 9.14 4.99
N THR A 339 10.60 8.71 6.25
CA THR A 339 11.36 9.40 7.30
C THR A 339 12.84 9.42 7.01
N VAL A 340 13.39 8.29 6.53
CA VAL A 340 14.79 8.20 6.14
C VAL A 340 15.10 9.19 5.01
N ALA A 341 14.24 9.29 4.00
CA ALA A 341 14.38 10.25 2.91
C ALA A 341 14.31 11.71 3.42
N ASP A 342 13.35 12.02 4.29
CA ASP A 342 13.15 13.35 4.85
C ASP A 342 14.34 13.82 5.71
N LEU A 343 14.93 12.90 6.49
CA LEU A 343 16.16 13.17 7.26
C LEU A 343 17.39 13.32 6.36
N LEU A 344 17.49 12.56 5.26
CA LEU A 344 18.59 12.73 4.31
C LEU A 344 18.56 14.14 3.72
N LEU A 345 17.38 14.62 3.32
CA LEU A 345 17.16 15.98 2.85
C LEU A 345 17.41 17.05 3.94
N TYR A 346 17.25 16.70 5.21
CA TYR A 346 17.60 17.57 6.34
C TYR A 346 19.10 17.71 6.57
N TYR A 347 19.87 16.63 6.44
CA TYR A 347 21.30 16.65 6.75
C TYR A 347 22.16 17.28 5.65
N VAL A 348 21.80 17.11 4.38
CA VAL A 348 22.57 17.64 3.24
C VAL A 348 22.77 19.17 3.29
N PRO A 349 21.75 20.00 3.61
CA PRO A 349 21.90 21.45 3.75
C PRO A 349 22.75 21.86 4.93
N ILE A 350 22.68 21.12 6.04
CA ILE A 350 23.49 21.40 7.23
C ILE A 350 24.96 21.20 6.88
N LEU A 351 25.28 20.10 6.19
CA LEU A 351 26.63 19.83 5.71
C LEU A 351 27.09 20.81 4.62
N ASN A 352 26.21 21.61 3.99
CA ASN A 352 26.55 22.50 2.88
C ASN A 352 25.78 23.84 2.95
N PRO A 353 25.90 24.62 4.03
CA PRO A 353 24.94 25.69 4.35
C PRO A 353 24.98 26.86 3.35
N ILE A 354 26.12 27.14 2.74
CA ILE A 354 26.29 28.18 1.70
C ILE A 354 25.47 27.83 0.45
N GLN A 355 25.44 26.55 0.08
CA GLN A 355 24.73 26.07 -1.11
C GLN A 355 23.21 26.04 -0.90
N TYR A 356 22.77 25.90 0.37
CA TYR A 356 21.38 25.65 0.76
C TYR A 356 20.87 26.60 1.85
N PRO A 357 20.75 27.92 1.57
CA PRO A 357 20.42 28.92 2.58
C PRO A 357 19.01 28.78 3.19
N GLN A 358 18.08 28.07 2.53
CA GLN A 358 16.73 27.82 3.07
C GLN A 358 16.65 26.62 4.00
N GLY A 359 17.67 25.75 3.99
CA GLY A 359 17.65 24.48 4.71
C GLY A 359 16.53 23.53 4.26
N TRP A 360 16.24 22.56 5.11
CA TRP A 360 15.12 21.63 5.01
C TRP A 360 14.60 21.34 6.43
N TRP A 361 13.35 20.95 6.60
CA TRP A 361 12.81 20.59 7.92
C TRP A 361 12.09 19.25 7.85
N PRO A 362 12.57 18.22 8.58
CA PRO A 362 12.08 16.85 8.43
C PRO A 362 10.81 16.63 9.24
N VAL A 363 9.66 16.95 8.66
CA VAL A 363 8.36 16.88 9.35
C VAL A 363 7.95 15.46 9.75
N THR A 364 8.44 14.45 9.04
CA THR A 364 8.14 13.03 9.31
C THR A 364 8.91 12.50 10.52
N ALA A 365 10.13 12.98 10.73
CA ALA A 365 10.99 12.58 11.86
C ALA A 365 10.36 12.88 13.23
N LEU A 366 9.48 13.89 13.29
CA LEU A 366 8.72 14.27 14.49
C LEU A 366 7.76 13.17 14.99
N TYR A 367 7.50 12.15 14.17
CA TYR A 367 6.55 11.08 14.46
C TYR A 367 7.12 9.67 14.27
N ALA A 368 8.44 9.58 14.05
CA ALA A 368 9.14 8.34 13.77
C ALA A 368 9.77 7.76 15.03
N ASP A 369 10.00 6.44 15.01
CA ASP A 369 10.87 5.77 15.98
C ASP A 369 12.30 5.77 15.43
N GLU A 370 13.21 6.44 16.15
CA GLU A 370 14.60 6.60 15.76
C GLU A 370 15.33 5.25 15.61
N ASN A 371 14.87 4.22 16.32
CA ASN A 371 15.47 2.89 16.25
C ASN A 371 15.37 2.26 14.86
N ASN A 372 14.32 2.61 14.10
CA ASN A 372 14.02 2.05 12.78
C ASN A 372 14.84 2.72 11.66
N ILE A 373 15.57 3.80 11.97
CA ILE A 373 16.40 4.51 10.99
C ILE A 373 17.77 3.82 10.88
N THR A 374 17.94 3.05 9.81
CA THR A 374 19.14 2.22 9.61
C THR A 374 20.09 2.73 8.52
N LEU A 375 19.62 3.60 7.60
CA LEU A 375 20.42 4.05 6.45
C LEU A 375 21.74 4.70 6.88
N PHE A 376 21.69 5.64 7.84
CA PHE A 376 22.86 6.41 8.25
C PHE A 376 23.90 5.55 9.00
N ARG A 377 23.48 4.44 9.63
CA ARG A 377 24.41 3.48 10.26
C ARG A 377 25.36 2.87 9.23
N LYS A 378 24.94 2.77 7.96
CA LYS A 378 25.78 2.24 6.87
C LYS A 378 26.97 3.14 6.53
N LEU A 379 26.93 4.43 6.88
CA LEU A 379 28.04 5.37 6.65
C LEU A 379 29.32 5.02 7.43
N LYS A 380 29.22 4.12 8.44
CA LYS A 380 30.39 3.54 9.12
C LYS A 380 31.29 2.75 8.16
N SER A 381 30.71 2.09 7.16
CA SER A 381 31.46 1.29 6.20
C SER A 381 32.00 2.19 5.09
N LYS A 382 33.31 2.11 4.85
CA LYS A 382 33.96 2.81 3.73
C LYS A 382 33.30 2.51 2.38
N HIS A 383 32.94 1.25 2.13
CA HIS A 383 32.28 0.86 0.89
C HIS A 383 30.93 1.58 0.67
N HIS A 384 30.09 1.64 1.71
CA HIS A 384 28.79 2.30 1.61
C HIS A 384 28.92 3.83 1.56
N PHE A 385 29.87 4.40 2.31
CA PHE A 385 30.12 5.84 2.23
C PHE A 385 30.55 6.24 0.81
N GLU A 386 31.46 5.50 0.18
CA GLU A 386 31.91 5.79 -1.19
C GLU A 386 30.77 5.76 -2.21
N GLN A 387 29.74 4.94 -2.00
CA GLN A 387 28.53 4.93 -2.83
C GLN A 387 27.62 6.15 -2.59
N MET A 388 27.55 6.64 -1.35
CA MET A 388 26.62 7.70 -0.94
C MET A 388 27.22 9.11 -0.97
N LYS A 389 28.55 9.26 -1.02
CA LYS A 389 29.23 10.57 -0.92
C LYS A 389 28.77 11.59 -1.97
N CYS A 390 28.33 11.13 -3.15
CA CYS A 390 27.80 12.00 -4.20
C CYS A 390 26.54 12.78 -3.78
N ILE A 391 25.77 12.27 -2.81
CA ILE A 391 24.60 12.94 -2.25
C ILE A 391 25.02 14.20 -1.47
N PHE A 392 26.14 14.11 -0.75
CA PHE A 392 26.63 15.17 0.13
C PHE A 392 27.61 16.12 -0.57
N ASN A 393 28.12 15.74 -1.74
CA ASN A 393 29.10 16.52 -2.52
C ASN A 393 30.35 16.92 -1.71
N ILE A 394 30.79 16.06 -0.80
CA ILE A 394 31.98 16.26 0.05
C ILE A 394 32.77 14.96 0.16
N ASP A 395 34.08 15.06 0.38
CA ASP A 395 34.92 13.89 0.63
C ASP A 395 34.82 13.41 2.09
N SER A 396 35.43 12.25 2.40
CA SER A 396 35.33 11.66 3.74
C SER A 396 35.99 12.49 4.83
N GLU A 397 37.06 13.22 4.54
CA GLU A 397 37.78 14.03 5.54
C GLU A 397 37.00 15.31 5.83
N GLU A 398 36.48 15.97 4.79
CA GLU A 398 35.58 17.10 4.94
C GLU A 398 34.31 16.71 5.70
N PHE A 399 33.71 15.55 5.39
CA PHE A 399 32.55 15.03 6.10
C PHE A 399 32.83 14.83 7.59
N LYS A 400 33.96 14.21 7.95
CA LYS A 400 34.38 14.04 9.35
C LYS A 400 34.58 15.37 10.05
N ASN A 401 35.23 16.32 9.39
CA ASN A 401 35.48 17.64 9.97
C ASN A 401 34.17 18.38 10.25
N LYS A 402 33.22 18.38 9.32
CA LYS A 402 31.89 19.00 9.51
C LYS A 402 31.12 18.36 10.66
N LEU A 403 31.12 17.04 10.76
CA LEU A 403 30.48 16.33 11.88
C LEU A 403 31.07 16.67 13.26
N ARG A 404 32.35 17.03 13.34
CA ARG A 404 33.00 17.42 14.61
C ARG A 404 32.67 18.86 15.01
N THR A 405 32.41 19.73 14.04
CA THR A 405 32.25 21.17 14.26
C THR A 405 30.81 21.65 14.28
N GLU A 406 29.89 20.91 13.66
CA GLU A 406 28.49 21.30 13.50
C GLU A 406 27.56 20.44 14.36
N SER A 407 26.55 21.07 14.97
CA SER A 407 25.44 20.35 15.61
C SER A 407 24.47 19.89 14.53
N ILE A 408 24.67 18.69 13.99
CA ILE A 408 23.87 18.13 12.89
C ILE A 408 22.61 17.44 13.43
N GLY A 409 21.76 18.18 14.16
CA GLY A 409 20.54 17.71 14.81
C GLY A 409 19.79 18.84 15.53
N SER A 410 18.60 18.56 16.09
CA SER A 410 17.80 19.57 16.79
C SER A 410 17.35 19.11 18.18
N PHE A 411 17.85 19.77 19.21
CA PHE A 411 17.48 19.51 20.61
C PHE A 411 16.00 19.82 20.93
N HIS A 412 15.39 20.78 20.23
CA HIS A 412 14.01 21.19 20.53
C HIS A 412 12.96 20.14 20.15
N TYR A 413 13.29 19.26 19.19
CA TYR A 413 12.36 18.26 18.65
C TYR A 413 12.94 16.85 18.60
N HIS A 414 14.10 16.64 19.26
CA HIS A 414 14.81 15.35 19.29
C HIS A 414 15.05 14.82 17.87
N ILE A 415 15.47 15.68 16.94
CA ILE A 415 15.94 15.19 15.64
C ILE A 415 17.36 14.64 15.87
N PRO A 416 17.60 13.33 15.63
CA PRO A 416 18.88 12.70 15.96
C PRO A 416 20.06 13.37 15.29
N SER A 417 21.21 13.38 15.97
CA SER A 417 22.43 13.81 15.31
C SER A 417 22.85 12.77 14.28
N LEU A 418 23.36 13.20 13.12
CA LEU A 418 23.94 12.25 12.16
C LEU A 418 25.08 11.42 12.80
N VAL A 419 25.78 12.00 13.77
CA VAL A 419 26.86 11.35 14.54
C VAL A 419 26.34 10.22 15.43
N ASP A 420 25.11 10.32 15.93
CA ASP A 420 24.52 9.33 16.85
C ASP A 420 24.30 7.99 16.12
N TYR A 421 23.95 8.03 14.82
CA TYR A 421 23.80 6.81 14.02
C TYR A 421 25.13 6.06 13.76
N ILE A 422 26.25 6.77 13.82
CA ILE A 422 27.58 6.20 13.55
C ILE A 422 28.38 5.94 14.83
N ASP A 423 27.78 6.09 16.02
CA ASP A 423 28.43 5.92 17.33
C ASP A 423 29.74 6.74 17.47
N GLY A 424 29.76 7.94 16.88
CA GLY A 424 30.92 8.83 16.87
C GLY A 424 31.63 8.94 15.51
N VAL A 425 32.23 10.12 15.28
CA VAL A 425 32.82 10.49 13.98
C VAL A 425 33.97 9.57 13.56
N ASP A 426 34.71 9.02 14.51
CA ASP A 426 35.88 8.18 14.23
C ASP A 426 35.50 6.82 13.62
N ASN A 427 34.25 6.39 13.76
CA ASN A 427 33.73 5.19 13.11
C ASN A 427 33.31 5.41 11.65
N LEU A 428 33.28 6.66 11.17
CA LEU A 428 32.94 6.96 9.78
C LEU A 428 34.03 6.43 8.82
N CYS A 429 33.62 5.77 7.75
CA CYS A 429 34.50 5.17 6.74
C CYS A 429 35.56 4.22 7.33
N SER A 430 35.21 3.50 8.40
CA SER A 430 36.02 2.39 8.89
C SER A 430 36.12 1.29 7.82
N GLU A 431 37.25 0.56 7.80
CA GLU A 431 37.48 -0.55 6.86
C GLU A 431 36.71 -1.83 7.23
N VAL A 432 35.84 -1.75 8.24
CA VAL A 432 35.01 -2.86 8.75
C VAL A 432 33.77 -3.05 7.89
#